data_AF-A0A935FDL8-F1
#
_entry.id   AF-A0A935FDL8-F1
#
_cell.length_a   1.000
_cell.length_b   1.000
_cell.length_c   1.000
_cell.angle_alpha   90.00
_cell.angle_beta   90.00
_cell.angle_gamma   90.00
#
_symmetry.space_group_name_H-M   'P 1'
#
loop_
_entity.id
_entity.type
_entity.pdbx_description
1 polymer ?
#
loop_
_entity_poly.entity_id
_entity_poly.type
_entity_poly.pdbx_seq_one_letter_code
_entity_poly.pdbx_strand_id
1 'polypeptide(L)'
;MLQGANLFTGGKTSNDVLMYFPFADRNYQPARGGMLHHFDGMEGFEGARFDKSAEHMLEWGYSWDLVSDRQIQLLQTLNGKIKAPGGDYSCLLISGVKYMPINTLKKLLQLASQGATIIFEDGMPSKVPGLQDAANYQSAFDSLLSAIAMRSTSADGVKKADYGKGAIWEGKELKYLLANAGIRHEQYLAEEKLKCIRRKIAGGEYYFIVNEGKKSWTNGSC
;
A
#
# COMPACT_ATOMS: atom_id res chain seq x y z
N MET A 1 -39.68 6.81 -3.37
CA MET A 1 -39.22 7.46 -2.14
C MET A 1 -37.89 6.80 -1.77
N LEU A 2 -36.80 7.57 -1.78
CA LEU A 2 -35.41 7.11 -1.72
C LEU A 2 -35.08 6.46 -0.36
N GLN A 3 -34.60 5.22 -0.34
CA GLN A 3 -33.86 4.64 0.78
C GLN A 3 -32.44 4.31 0.30
N GLY A 4 -31.61 5.35 0.13
CA GLY A 4 -30.22 5.22 -0.32
C GLY A 4 -29.18 5.72 0.68
N ALA A 5 -29.55 6.02 1.93
CA ALA A 5 -28.72 6.88 2.79
C ALA A 5 -28.05 6.20 4.00
N ASN A 6 -28.26 4.91 4.28
CA ASN A 6 -27.79 4.30 5.54
C ASN A 6 -26.86 3.07 5.42
N LEU A 7 -26.30 2.76 4.24
CA LEU A 7 -25.40 1.59 4.07
C LEU A 7 -23.91 1.87 4.39
N PHE A 8 -23.52 3.14 4.55
CA PHE A 8 -22.10 3.51 4.60
C PHE A 8 -21.45 3.45 6.00
N THR A 9 -22.19 3.20 7.07
CA THR A 9 -21.68 3.32 8.46
C THR A 9 -21.56 2.00 9.25
N GLY A 10 -21.94 0.85 8.69
CA GLY A 10 -22.14 -0.38 9.49
C GLY A 10 -21.12 -1.53 9.37
N GLY A 11 -20.04 -1.41 8.58
CA GLY A 11 -19.11 -2.54 8.36
C GLY A 11 -17.64 -2.13 8.30
N LYS A 12 -16.75 -2.98 8.81
CA LYS A 12 -15.29 -2.82 8.65
C LYS A 12 -14.92 -3.09 7.20
N THR A 13 -14.15 -2.20 6.57
CA THR A 13 -13.61 -2.50 5.23
C THR A 13 -12.60 -3.64 5.36
N SER A 14 -12.65 -4.58 4.42
CA SER A 14 -11.66 -5.64 4.32
C SER A 14 -10.77 -5.28 3.14
N ASN A 15 -9.85 -4.36 3.38
CA ASN A 15 -8.92 -3.87 2.37
C ASN A 15 -7.65 -4.71 2.40
N ASP A 16 -7.07 -5.00 1.23
CA ASP A 16 -5.97 -5.94 1.13
C ASP A 16 -4.62 -5.26 1.39
N VAL A 17 -4.48 -4.00 0.98
CA VAL A 17 -3.19 -3.25 0.98
C VAL A 17 -3.33 -1.87 1.65
N LEU A 18 -2.40 -1.52 2.54
CA LEU A 18 -2.16 -0.12 2.92
C LEU A 18 -1.04 0.45 2.05
N MET A 19 -1.35 1.46 1.24
CA MET A 19 -0.37 2.10 0.37
C MET A 19 0.19 3.36 1.04
N TYR A 20 1.51 3.42 1.22
CA TYR A 20 2.17 4.59 1.79
C TYR A 20 2.11 5.78 0.84
N PHE A 21 1.71 6.94 1.37
CA PHE A 21 1.65 8.20 0.64
C PHE A 21 3.01 8.93 0.67
N PRO A 22 3.73 9.05 -0.47
CA PRO A 22 5.10 9.55 -0.49
C PRO A 22 5.18 11.08 -0.51
N PHE A 23 4.76 11.70 0.58
CA PHE A 23 4.70 13.16 0.72
C PHE A 23 6.07 13.84 0.53
N ALA A 24 7.15 13.23 1.04
CA ALA A 24 8.50 13.78 0.93
C ALA A 24 9.00 13.82 -0.53
N ASP A 25 8.78 12.75 -1.30
CA ASP A 25 9.12 12.70 -2.72
C ASP A 25 8.38 13.77 -3.52
N ARG A 26 7.07 13.97 -3.26
CA ARG A 26 6.28 15.04 -3.88
C ARG A 26 6.88 16.42 -3.63
N ASN A 27 7.20 16.73 -2.38
CA ASN A 27 7.75 18.05 -2.02
C ASN A 27 9.16 18.28 -2.57
N TYR A 28 9.88 17.23 -2.95
CA TYR A 28 11.20 17.33 -3.56
C TYR A 28 11.15 17.42 -5.10
N GLN A 29 9.97 17.34 -5.71
CA GLN A 29 9.82 17.63 -7.14
C GLN A 29 9.93 19.15 -7.37
N PRO A 30 10.62 19.60 -8.44
CA PRO A 30 10.67 21.02 -8.76
C PRO A 30 9.24 21.53 -8.97
N ALA A 31 8.87 22.62 -8.31
CA ALA A 31 7.58 23.27 -8.52
C ALA A 31 7.41 23.55 -10.01
N ARG A 32 6.40 22.94 -10.65
CA ARG A 32 5.97 23.35 -11.99
C ARG A 32 5.24 24.69 -11.86
N GLY A 33 6.01 25.77 -11.75
CA GLY A 33 5.51 27.14 -11.76
C GLY A 33 4.85 27.61 -10.46
N GLY A 34 5.67 27.92 -9.45
CA GLY A 34 5.47 29.08 -8.56
C GLY A 34 4.15 29.26 -7.79
N MET A 35 3.29 28.25 -7.66
CA MET A 35 2.03 28.36 -6.91
C MET A 35 1.89 27.22 -5.90
N LEU A 36 1.40 27.56 -4.70
CA LEU A 36 0.94 26.58 -3.72
C LEU A 36 -0.04 25.62 -4.40
N HIS A 37 0.35 24.35 -4.54
CA HIS A 37 -0.47 23.32 -5.14
C HIS A 37 -1.73 23.08 -4.28
N HIS A 38 -2.90 23.02 -4.91
CA HIS A 38 -4.13 22.62 -4.23
C HIS A 38 -4.01 21.15 -3.79
N PHE A 39 -4.56 20.85 -2.61
CA PHE A 39 -4.52 19.52 -2.01
C PHE A 39 -5.70 18.68 -2.52
N ASP A 40 -5.71 18.31 -3.79
CA ASP A 40 -6.45 17.11 -4.19
C ASP A 40 -5.49 15.91 -4.11
N GLY A 41 -5.94 14.81 -3.51
CA GLY A 41 -5.09 13.77 -2.89
C GLY A 41 -4.06 13.08 -3.82
N MET A 42 -4.21 13.23 -5.13
CA MET A 42 -3.35 12.62 -6.16
C MET A 42 -2.70 13.64 -7.12
N GLU A 43 -3.07 14.92 -7.05
CA GLU A 43 -2.54 15.96 -7.94
C GLU A 43 -1.02 16.11 -7.75
N GLY A 44 -0.23 16.08 -8.82
CA GLY A 44 1.23 16.18 -8.75
C GLY A 44 1.99 14.87 -8.55
N PHE A 45 1.31 13.72 -8.64
CA PHE A 45 1.95 12.40 -8.77
C PHE A 45 1.85 11.82 -10.19
N GLU A 46 1.40 12.59 -11.18
CA GLU A 46 1.11 12.05 -12.51
C GLU A 46 2.34 11.34 -13.11
N GLY A 47 2.16 10.05 -13.40
CA GLY A 47 3.21 9.21 -13.99
C GLY A 47 4.28 8.72 -13.01
N ALA A 48 4.22 9.09 -11.73
CA ALA A 48 5.04 8.49 -10.68
C ALA A 48 4.68 7.01 -10.50
N ARG A 49 5.62 6.23 -9.98
CA ARG A 49 5.41 4.79 -9.74
C ARG A 49 4.21 4.55 -8.81
N PHE A 50 4.12 5.32 -7.73
CA PHE A 50 3.00 5.33 -6.79
C PHE A 50 1.63 5.43 -7.48
N ASP A 51 1.46 6.37 -8.39
CA ASP A 51 0.18 6.62 -9.09
C ASP A 51 -0.21 5.44 -9.98
N LYS A 52 0.74 4.95 -10.80
CA LYS A 52 0.53 3.77 -11.65
C LYS A 52 0.20 2.51 -10.84
N SER A 53 0.85 2.34 -9.69
CA SER A 53 0.62 1.18 -8.83
C SER A 53 -0.75 1.22 -8.16
N ALA A 54 -1.23 2.41 -7.80
CA ALA A 54 -2.59 2.62 -7.31
C ALA A 54 -3.64 2.25 -8.37
N GLU A 55 -3.45 2.68 -9.62
CA GLU A 55 -4.32 2.32 -10.77
C GLU A 55 -4.29 0.82 -11.05
N HIS A 56 -3.10 0.23 -11.21
CA HIS A 56 -2.95 -1.20 -11.48
C HIS A 56 -3.57 -2.07 -10.39
N MET A 57 -3.44 -1.69 -9.11
CA MET A 57 -4.07 -2.43 -8.02
C MET A 57 -5.60 -2.44 -8.17
N LEU A 58 -6.23 -1.33 -8.55
CA LEU A 58 -7.67 -1.29 -8.82
C LEU A 58 -8.05 -2.16 -10.01
N GLU A 59 -7.29 -2.09 -11.11
CA GLU A 59 -7.51 -2.91 -12.30
C GLU A 59 -7.38 -4.41 -12.02
N TRP A 60 -6.46 -4.79 -11.13
CA TRP A 60 -6.21 -6.18 -10.74
C TRP A 60 -7.09 -6.64 -9.56
N GLY A 61 -8.07 -5.83 -9.15
CA GLY A 61 -9.05 -6.22 -8.12
C GLY A 61 -8.50 -6.24 -6.69
N TYR A 62 -7.41 -5.50 -6.42
CA TYR A 62 -6.95 -5.22 -5.06
C TYR A 62 -7.66 -4.00 -4.50
N SER A 63 -8.11 -4.12 -3.26
CA SER A 63 -8.61 -3.00 -2.48
C SER A 63 -7.48 -2.39 -1.65
N TRP A 64 -7.35 -1.06 -1.68
CA TRP A 64 -6.28 -0.35 -0.99
C TRP A 64 -6.73 0.98 -0.39
N ASP A 65 -6.06 1.40 0.68
CA ASP A 65 -6.21 2.74 1.29
C ASP A 65 -4.84 3.41 1.45
N LEU A 66 -4.82 4.74 1.52
CA LEU A 66 -3.61 5.52 1.80
C LEU A 66 -3.26 5.57 3.28
N VAL A 67 -1.96 5.61 3.56
CA VAL A 67 -1.42 5.84 4.89
C VAL A 67 -0.26 6.84 4.87
N SER A 68 -0.33 7.84 5.75
CA SER A 68 0.73 8.83 5.97
C SER A 68 1.76 8.37 7.01
N ASP A 69 2.92 9.03 7.06
CA ASP A 69 3.93 8.82 8.11
C ASP A 69 3.33 8.85 9.52
N ARG A 70 2.45 9.82 9.79
CA ARG A 70 1.82 10.00 11.11
C ARG A 70 0.91 8.83 11.45
N GLN A 71 0.12 8.36 10.48
CA GLN A 71 -0.77 7.22 10.69
C GLN A 71 0.03 5.92 10.87
N ILE A 72 1.15 5.73 10.15
CA ILE A 72 2.03 4.57 10.31
C ILE A 72 2.49 4.40 11.76
N GLN A 73 2.78 5.49 12.47
CA GLN A 73 3.21 5.42 13.87
C GLN A 73 2.17 4.78 14.79
N LEU A 74 0.89 4.91 14.45
CA LEU A 74 -0.24 4.41 15.23
C LEU A 74 -0.61 2.94 14.90
N LEU A 75 -0.04 2.38 13.84
CA LEU A 75 -0.35 1.01 13.41
C LEU A 75 0.19 -0.03 14.39
N GLN A 76 -0.49 -1.18 14.41
CA GLN A 76 -0.10 -2.36 15.17
C GLN A 76 -0.22 -3.60 14.31
N THR A 77 0.58 -4.62 14.61
CA THR A 77 0.44 -5.95 13.99
C THR A 77 -0.27 -6.89 14.95
N LEU A 78 -1.33 -7.55 14.49
CA LEU A 78 -2.02 -8.60 15.23
C LEU A 78 -2.43 -9.73 14.28
N ASN A 79 -2.06 -10.96 14.62
CA ASN A 79 -2.32 -12.17 13.81
C ASN A 79 -1.86 -12.04 12.35
N GLY A 80 -0.67 -11.45 12.14
CA GLY A 80 -0.09 -11.24 10.82
C GLY A 80 -0.78 -10.16 9.96
N LYS A 81 -1.75 -9.43 10.52
CA LYS A 81 -2.44 -8.32 9.85
C LYS A 81 -2.07 -6.99 10.48
N ILE A 82 -2.06 -5.95 9.66
CA ILE A 82 -1.84 -4.57 10.10
C ILE A 82 -3.19 -3.98 10.50
N LYS A 83 -3.29 -3.51 11.75
CA LYS A 83 -4.49 -2.88 12.31
C LYS A 83 -4.39 -1.38 12.11
N ALA A 84 -5.36 -0.82 11.38
CA ALA A 84 -5.54 0.62 11.26
C ALA A 84 -7.00 1.00 11.60
N PRO A 85 -7.30 2.29 11.84
CA PRO A 85 -8.67 2.74 12.08
C PRO A 85 -9.67 2.34 10.98
N GLY A 86 -9.20 2.28 9.72
CA GLY A 86 -10.04 1.90 8.57
C GLY A 86 -10.34 0.40 8.49
N GLY A 87 -9.49 -0.47 9.03
CA GLY A 87 -9.65 -1.91 8.90
C GLY A 87 -8.38 -2.72 9.19
N ASP A 88 -8.42 -3.97 8.74
CA ASP A 88 -7.31 -4.91 8.84
C ASP A 88 -6.71 -5.14 7.44
N TYR A 89 -5.40 -4.99 7.31
CA TYR A 89 -4.72 -5.06 6.01
C TYR A 89 -3.69 -6.18 5.99
N SER A 90 -3.50 -6.78 4.81
CA SER A 90 -2.60 -7.93 4.61
C SER A 90 -1.15 -7.50 4.42
N CYS A 91 -0.91 -6.32 3.87
CA CYS A 91 0.42 -5.76 3.74
C CYS A 91 0.41 -4.22 3.76
N LEU A 92 1.60 -3.65 3.91
CA LEU A 92 1.86 -2.24 3.65
C LEU A 92 2.82 -2.13 2.46
N LEU A 93 2.38 -1.43 1.41
CA LEU A 93 3.09 -1.22 0.16
C LEU A 93 3.74 0.18 0.14
N ILE A 94 5.02 0.21 -0.19
CA ILE A 94 5.82 1.40 -0.45
C ILE A 94 6.21 1.34 -1.92
N SER A 95 5.69 2.26 -2.74
CA SER A 95 5.83 2.19 -4.19
C SER A 95 6.69 3.33 -4.74
N GLY A 96 7.90 3.02 -5.20
CA GLY A 96 8.83 3.94 -5.84
C GLY A 96 9.23 5.14 -4.98
N VAL A 97 9.44 4.92 -3.68
CA VAL A 97 9.72 5.98 -2.70
C VAL A 97 11.22 6.14 -2.52
N LYS A 98 11.74 7.34 -2.74
CA LYS A 98 13.15 7.66 -2.53
C LYS A 98 13.41 8.26 -1.16
N TYR A 99 12.51 9.13 -0.68
CA TYR A 99 12.66 9.87 0.56
C TYR A 99 11.72 9.34 1.65
N MET A 100 12.28 8.87 2.75
CA MET A 100 11.50 8.34 3.87
C MET A 100 12.08 8.80 5.22
N PRO A 101 11.25 9.33 6.14
CA PRO A 101 11.70 9.61 7.50
C PRO A 101 12.20 8.36 8.21
N ILE A 102 13.29 8.47 8.97
CA ILE A 102 13.86 7.34 9.71
C ILE A 102 12.86 6.71 10.69
N ASN A 103 11.99 7.51 11.31
CA ASN A 103 10.97 7.01 12.22
C ASN A 103 9.90 6.18 11.50
N THR A 104 9.62 6.49 10.24
CA THR A 104 8.73 5.69 9.39
C THR A 104 9.38 4.35 9.08
N LEU A 105 10.65 4.33 8.65
CA LEU A 105 11.37 3.07 8.42
C LEU A 105 11.44 2.21 9.69
N LYS A 106 11.84 2.78 10.83
CA LYS A 106 11.87 2.07 12.12
C LYS A 106 10.52 1.44 12.46
N LYS A 107 9.43 2.16 12.24
CA LYS A 107 8.09 1.65 12.50
C LYS A 107 7.69 0.54 11.53
N LEU A 108 8.03 0.65 10.25
CA LEU A 108 7.80 -0.43 9.27
C LEU A 108 8.53 -1.71 9.67
N LEU A 109 9.81 -1.61 10.07
CA LEU A 109 10.59 -2.74 10.56
C LEU A 109 10.01 -3.33 11.84
N GLN A 110 9.51 -2.48 12.75
CA GLN A 110 8.80 -2.94 13.95
C GLN A 110 7.55 -3.75 13.57
N LEU A 111 6.71 -3.23 12.67
CA LEU A 111 5.51 -3.93 12.20
C LEU A 111 5.87 -5.28 11.57
N ALA A 112 6.89 -5.31 10.71
CA ALA A 112 7.41 -6.54 10.10
C ALA A 112 7.85 -7.55 11.16
N SER A 113 8.65 -7.10 12.15
CA SER A 113 9.15 -7.95 13.23
C SER A 113 8.02 -8.62 14.03
N GLN A 114 6.86 -7.95 14.11
CA GLN A 114 5.67 -8.42 14.81
C GLN A 114 4.75 -9.29 13.96
N GLY A 115 5.05 -9.50 12.67
CA GLY A 115 4.28 -10.38 11.79
C GLY A 115 3.70 -9.74 10.54
N ALA A 116 3.91 -8.44 10.31
CA ALA A 116 3.36 -7.78 9.13
C ALA A 116 4.18 -8.09 7.88
N THR A 117 3.51 -8.03 6.74
CA THR A 117 4.15 -8.04 5.43
C THR A 117 4.38 -6.60 4.96
N ILE A 118 5.63 -6.25 4.71
CA ILE A 118 6.01 -4.94 4.14
C ILE A 118 6.56 -5.17 2.72
N ILE A 119 6.10 -4.39 1.76
CA ILE A 119 6.46 -4.54 0.35
C ILE A 119 7.07 -3.23 -0.15
N PHE A 120 8.28 -3.30 -0.70
CA PHE A 120 8.96 -2.22 -1.39
C PHE A 120 8.95 -2.49 -2.89
N GLU A 121 8.15 -1.74 -3.64
CA GLU A 121 8.15 -1.78 -5.09
C GLU A 121 9.13 -0.72 -5.63
N ASP A 122 9.91 -1.10 -6.64
CA ASP A 122 10.87 -0.26 -7.34
C ASP A 122 12.02 0.23 -6.44
N GLY A 123 12.45 -0.65 -5.54
CA GLY A 123 13.59 -0.46 -4.64
C GLY A 123 13.21 0.05 -3.25
N MET A 124 14.18 -0.03 -2.34
CA MET A 124 14.04 0.56 -0.99
C MET A 124 14.33 2.07 -1.02
N PRO A 125 13.73 2.86 -0.12
CA PRO A 125 14.08 4.27 0.02
C PRO A 125 15.57 4.43 0.33
N SER A 126 16.16 5.53 -0.12
CA SER A 126 17.62 5.75 -0.03
C SER A 126 18.00 7.03 0.69
N LYS A 127 17.04 7.89 1.01
CA LYS A 127 17.31 9.20 1.60
C LYS A 127 16.36 9.54 2.74
N VAL A 128 16.89 10.20 3.76
CA VAL A 128 16.08 10.83 4.80
C VAL A 128 15.71 12.26 4.38
N PRO A 129 14.44 12.68 4.47
CA PRO A 129 14.04 14.06 4.18
C PRO A 129 14.49 15.04 5.27
N GLY A 130 14.77 16.28 4.90
CA GLY A 130 15.16 17.37 5.81
C GLY A 130 16.66 17.65 5.87
N LEU A 131 17.04 18.80 6.45
CA LEU A 131 18.43 19.29 6.49
C LEU A 131 19.10 19.13 7.87
N GLN A 132 18.33 19.03 8.95
CA GLN A 132 18.88 18.98 10.31
C GLN A 132 19.44 17.59 10.63
N ASP A 133 20.70 17.53 11.09
CA ASP A 133 21.42 16.29 11.43
C ASP A 133 21.38 15.21 10.34
N ALA A 134 21.27 15.64 9.08
CA ALA A 134 21.03 14.75 7.94
C ALA A 134 22.08 13.64 7.83
N ALA A 135 23.36 13.91 8.12
CA ALA A 135 24.41 12.91 8.07
C ALA A 135 24.22 11.79 9.11
N ASN A 136 23.88 12.15 10.36
CA ASN A 136 23.66 11.19 11.43
C ASN A 136 22.41 10.35 11.16
N TYR A 137 21.32 11.00 10.74
CA TYR A 137 20.09 10.29 10.39
C TYR A 137 20.26 9.41 9.17
N GLN A 138 20.97 9.87 8.14
CA GLN A 138 21.26 9.06 6.95
C GLN A 138 22.10 7.84 7.32
N SER A 139 23.15 7.99 8.12
CA SER A 139 23.98 6.86 8.56
C SER A 139 23.17 5.83 9.35
N ALA A 140 22.29 6.28 10.26
CA ALA A 140 21.41 5.39 11.00
C ALA A 140 20.36 4.72 10.09
N PHE A 141 19.86 5.44 9.09
CA PHE A 141 18.92 4.93 8.09
C PHE A 141 19.54 3.84 7.22
N ASP A 142 20.72 4.10 6.69
CA ASP A 142 21.49 3.15 5.88
C ASP A 142 21.83 1.89 6.68
N SER A 143 22.21 2.07 7.95
CA SER A 143 22.47 0.95 8.87
C SER A 143 21.23 0.06 9.03
N LEU A 144 20.04 0.64 9.21
CA LEU A 144 18.79 -0.12 9.32
C LEU A 144 18.48 -0.92 8.03
N LEU A 145 18.69 -0.32 6.86
CA LEU A 145 18.46 -1.01 5.59
C LEU A 145 19.48 -2.13 5.34
N SER A 146 20.75 -1.89 5.62
CA SER A 146 21.82 -2.90 5.47
C SER A 146 21.62 -4.13 6.37
N ALA A 147 20.94 -3.96 7.50
CA ALA A 147 20.62 -5.05 8.42
C ALA A 147 19.50 -5.97 7.88
N ILE A 148 18.79 -5.58 6.83
CA ILE A 148 17.76 -6.41 6.20
C ILE A 148 18.45 -7.44 5.30
N ALA A 149 18.45 -8.70 5.75
CA ALA A 149 19.05 -9.83 5.03
C ALA A 149 18.20 -10.29 3.84
N MET A 150 18.13 -9.47 2.78
CA MET A 150 17.39 -9.76 1.56
C MET A 150 18.02 -10.95 0.80
N ARG A 151 17.17 -11.90 0.39
CA ARG A 151 17.55 -13.07 -0.42
C ARG A 151 16.71 -13.12 -1.68
N SER A 152 17.31 -13.52 -2.79
CA SER A 152 16.56 -13.78 -4.02
C SER A 152 15.58 -14.92 -3.81
N THR A 153 14.40 -14.79 -4.41
CA THR A 153 13.40 -15.86 -4.46
C THR A 153 13.54 -16.65 -5.76
N SER A 154 12.68 -17.65 -5.96
CA SER A 154 12.57 -18.35 -7.25
C SER A 154 11.91 -17.48 -8.34
N ALA A 155 11.20 -16.42 -7.96
CA ALA A 155 10.65 -15.45 -8.89
C ALA A 155 11.73 -14.42 -9.26
N ASP A 156 11.98 -14.27 -10.56
CA ASP A 156 12.97 -13.33 -11.06
C ASP A 156 12.61 -11.88 -10.66
N GLY A 157 13.62 -11.12 -10.26
CA GLY A 157 13.46 -9.75 -9.80
C GLY A 157 12.72 -9.57 -8.47
N VAL A 158 12.42 -10.64 -7.73
CA VAL A 158 11.79 -10.58 -6.39
C VAL A 158 12.76 -11.09 -5.33
N LYS A 159 12.95 -10.28 -4.29
CA LYS A 159 13.71 -10.61 -3.10
C LYS A 159 12.81 -10.61 -1.87
N LYS A 160 13.19 -11.41 -0.89
CA LYS A 160 12.52 -11.53 0.40
C LYS A 160 13.54 -11.53 1.54
N ALA A 161 13.22 -10.85 2.63
CA ALA A 161 13.82 -11.09 3.94
C ALA A 161 12.75 -11.54 4.92
N ASP A 162 13.00 -12.63 5.64
CA ASP A 162 12.24 -12.93 6.85
C ASP A 162 12.68 -11.96 7.94
N TYR A 163 11.73 -11.30 8.59
CA TYR A 163 12.03 -10.25 9.56
C TYR A 163 11.15 -10.42 10.80
N GLY A 164 11.73 -10.97 11.86
CA GLY A 164 10.98 -11.42 13.04
C GLY A 164 9.92 -12.44 12.66
N LYS A 165 8.65 -12.14 12.95
CA LYS A 165 7.50 -13.00 12.61
C LYS A 165 6.90 -12.71 11.23
N GLY A 166 7.34 -11.64 10.57
CA GLY A 166 6.79 -11.17 9.29
C GLY A 166 7.83 -11.27 8.17
N ALA A 167 7.59 -10.50 7.11
CA ALA A 167 8.44 -10.52 5.93
C ALA A 167 8.53 -9.15 5.27
N ILE A 168 9.69 -8.90 4.65
CA ILE A 168 9.95 -7.75 3.80
C ILE A 168 10.19 -8.24 2.39
N TRP A 169 9.47 -7.68 1.42
CA TRP A 169 9.58 -8.01 0.02
C TRP A 169 10.11 -6.80 -0.76
N GLU A 170 10.95 -7.05 -1.76
CA GLU A 170 11.47 -6.02 -2.65
C GLU A 170 11.51 -6.53 -4.09
N GLY A 171 11.17 -5.65 -5.03
CA GLY A 171 11.26 -5.97 -6.45
C GLY A 171 10.69 -4.87 -7.33
N LYS A 172 10.86 -5.02 -8.65
CA LYS A 172 10.44 -4.00 -9.61
C LYS A 172 8.98 -4.13 -10.08
N GLU A 173 8.46 -5.35 -10.08
CA GLU A 173 7.17 -5.69 -10.69
C GLU A 173 6.12 -5.99 -9.61
N LEU A 174 5.19 -5.05 -9.39
CA LEU A 174 4.18 -5.13 -8.33
C LEU A 174 3.37 -6.43 -8.35
N LYS A 175 2.96 -6.89 -9.54
CA LYS A 175 2.18 -8.13 -9.69
C LYS A 175 2.89 -9.34 -9.07
N TYR A 176 4.22 -9.44 -9.23
CA TYR A 176 4.98 -10.55 -8.69
C TYR A 176 5.17 -10.39 -7.18
N LEU A 177 5.34 -9.16 -6.69
CA LEU A 177 5.42 -8.90 -5.25
C LEU A 177 4.14 -9.30 -4.53
N LEU A 178 2.97 -8.84 -5.01
CA LEU A 178 1.68 -9.14 -4.39
C LEU A 178 1.37 -10.65 -4.45
N ALA A 179 1.65 -11.31 -5.58
CA ALA A 179 1.44 -12.75 -5.74
C ALA A 179 2.34 -13.58 -4.81
N ASN A 180 3.65 -13.29 -4.78
CA ASN A 180 4.60 -14.04 -3.94
C ASN A 180 4.40 -13.77 -2.44
N ALA A 181 3.92 -12.57 -2.08
CA ALA A 181 3.53 -12.24 -0.72
C ALA A 181 2.18 -12.86 -0.30
N GLY A 182 1.46 -13.54 -1.22
CA GLY A 182 0.19 -14.18 -0.95
C GLY A 182 -0.94 -13.20 -0.66
N ILE A 183 -0.91 -12.01 -1.27
CA ILE A 183 -1.94 -11.00 -1.09
C ILE A 183 -3.16 -11.39 -1.93
N ARG A 184 -4.27 -11.67 -1.25
CA ARG A 184 -5.54 -12.00 -1.88
C ARG A 184 -6.07 -10.80 -2.67
N HIS A 185 -6.65 -11.07 -3.83
CA HIS A 185 -7.42 -10.15 -4.65
C HIS A 185 -8.61 -10.89 -5.28
N GLU A 186 -9.59 -10.14 -5.76
CA GLU A 186 -10.78 -10.71 -6.40
C GLU A 186 -10.54 -10.87 -7.91
N GLN A 187 -9.78 -11.90 -8.29
CA GLN A 187 -9.29 -12.14 -9.66
C GLN A 187 -10.41 -12.12 -10.72
N TYR A 188 -11.57 -12.70 -10.42
CA TYR A 188 -12.70 -12.75 -11.34
C TYR A 188 -13.29 -11.37 -11.65
N LEU A 189 -13.26 -10.44 -10.68
CA LEU A 189 -13.76 -9.08 -10.88
C LEU A 189 -12.80 -8.27 -11.76
N ALA A 190 -11.49 -8.50 -11.62
CA ALA A 190 -10.47 -7.91 -12.48
C ALA A 190 -10.61 -8.36 -13.95
N GLU A 191 -10.83 -9.66 -14.18
CA GLU A 191 -11.02 -10.25 -15.52
C GLU A 191 -12.23 -9.65 -16.25
N GLU A 192 -13.32 -9.38 -15.51
CA GLU A 192 -14.54 -8.75 -16.04
C GLU A 192 -14.49 -7.20 -16.05
N LYS A 193 -13.37 -6.59 -15.64
CA LYS A 193 -13.18 -5.13 -15.50
C LYS A 193 -14.20 -4.47 -14.58
N LEU A 194 -14.58 -5.18 -13.53
CA LEU A 194 -15.54 -4.73 -12.54
C LEU A 194 -14.80 -4.14 -11.34
N LYS A 195 -15.18 -2.91 -10.94
CA LYS A 195 -14.65 -2.30 -9.71
C LYS A 195 -15.43 -2.82 -8.50
N CYS A 196 -14.75 -3.05 -7.38
CA CYS A 196 -15.39 -3.61 -6.20
C CYS A 196 -14.97 -2.96 -4.89
N ILE A 197 -15.93 -2.74 -3.99
CA ILE A 197 -15.69 -2.41 -2.58
C ILE A 197 -16.24 -3.55 -1.72
N ARG A 198 -15.41 -4.10 -0.83
CA ARG A 198 -15.79 -5.17 0.10
C ARG A 198 -15.98 -4.65 1.52
N ARG A 199 -17.07 -5.03 2.17
CA ARG A 199 -17.34 -4.73 3.58
C ARG A 199 -17.65 -5.99 4.37
N LYS A 200 -17.01 -6.13 5.54
CA LYS A 200 -17.32 -7.19 6.51
C LYS A 200 -18.44 -6.74 7.44
N ILE A 201 -19.41 -7.62 7.63
CA ILE A 201 -20.51 -7.48 8.60
C ILE A 201 -20.64 -8.76 9.44
N ALA A 202 -21.41 -8.69 10.52
CA ALA A 202 -21.77 -9.90 11.27
C ALA A 202 -22.65 -10.80 10.38
N GLY A 203 -22.11 -11.94 9.93
CA GLY A 203 -22.81 -12.94 9.11
C GLY A 203 -22.31 -13.10 7.66
N GLY A 204 -21.32 -12.32 7.21
CA GLY A 204 -20.75 -12.49 5.87
C GLY A 204 -20.01 -11.27 5.33
N GLU A 205 -19.85 -11.22 4.01
CA GLU A 205 -19.20 -10.12 3.29
C GLU A 205 -20.18 -9.54 2.26
N TYR A 206 -20.27 -8.21 2.20
CA TYR A 206 -20.97 -7.49 1.14
C TYR A 206 -19.98 -7.02 0.08
N TYR A 207 -20.32 -7.27 -1.18
CA TYR A 207 -19.60 -6.81 -2.35
C TYR A 207 -20.45 -5.74 -3.05
N PHE A 208 -19.92 -4.52 -3.16
CA PHE A 208 -20.47 -3.50 -4.04
C PHE A 208 -19.67 -3.51 -5.33
N ILE A 209 -20.29 -3.99 -6.41
CA ILE A 209 -19.66 -4.17 -7.71
C ILE A 209 -20.20 -3.10 -8.66
N VAL A 210 -19.30 -2.32 -9.27
CA VAL A 210 -19.63 -1.34 -10.30
C VAL A 210 -19.13 -1.85 -11.64
N ASN A 211 -20.07 -1.99 -12.59
CA ASN A 211 -19.76 -2.21 -14.00
C ASN A 211 -19.81 -0.86 -14.74
N GLU A 212 -18.65 -0.31 -15.08
CA GLU A 212 -18.54 0.90 -15.92
C GLU A 212 -18.40 0.56 -17.41
N GLY A 213 -18.37 -0.73 -17.77
CA GLY A 213 -18.24 -1.23 -19.12
C GLY A 213 -19.55 -1.17 -19.92
N LYS A 214 -19.43 -1.10 -21.26
CA LYS A 214 -20.59 -1.15 -22.18
C LYS A 214 -21.24 -2.54 -22.31
N LYS A 215 -20.65 -3.57 -21.69
CA LYS A 215 -21.08 -4.96 -21.81
C LYS A 215 -21.93 -5.32 -20.59
N SER A 216 -23.15 -5.77 -20.81
CA SER A 216 -24.05 -6.25 -19.76
C SER A 216 -23.41 -7.46 -19.10
N TRP A 217 -23.29 -7.42 -17.78
CA TRP A 217 -22.85 -8.56 -17.00
C TRP A 217 -24.06 -9.47 -16.72
N THR A 218 -23.96 -10.75 -17.07
CA THR A 218 -25.09 -11.69 -17.05
C THR A 218 -24.91 -12.92 -16.17
N ASN A 219 -23.85 -13.01 -15.36
CA ASN A 219 -23.61 -14.21 -14.55
C ASN A 219 -23.17 -13.89 -13.12
N GLY A 220 -24.13 -13.91 -12.20
CA GLY A 220 -24.00 -13.53 -10.79
C GLY A 220 -24.09 -14.66 -9.79
N SER A 221 -23.44 -15.78 -10.06
CA SER A 221 -23.20 -16.81 -9.04
C SER A 221 -21.93 -16.46 -8.26
N CYS A 222 -22.13 -15.91 -7.06
CA CYS A 222 -21.14 -15.90 -5.97
C CYS A 222 -21.03 -17.29 -5.34
#